data_AF-A0A7C3UEM2-F1
#
_entry.id   AF-A0A7C3UEM2-F1
#
_cell.length_a   1.000
_cell.length_b   1.000
_cell.length_c   1.000
_cell.angle_alpha   90.00
_cell.angle_beta   90.00
_cell.angle_gamma   90.00
#
_symmetry.space_group_name_H-M   'P 1'
#
loop_
_entity.id
_entity.type
_entity.pdbx_description
1 polymer ?
#
loop_
_entity_poly.entity_id
_entity_poly.type
_entity_poly.pdbx_seq_one_letter_code
_entity_poly.pdbx_strand_id
1 'polypeptide(L)'
;MKCKNFLDNCFRLCYIESVANRNNQPITKGGSDMKDKIDVLKDRFGILETWNRILVNTTPHKINIMLQGEILEIPAAKQPLRLREEARFIGIAGHIPLYEKEFFLEDSLPPEDEKDEILYIVPVIVAHLFRKTRRDLVIPHELVRDVNGNIIGCQGLAFVD
;
A
#
# COMPACT_ATOMS: atom_id res chain seq x y z
N MET A 1 10.05 -29.32 22.58
CA MET A 1 10.12 -28.18 21.64
C MET A 1 8.85 -28.19 20.77
N LYS A 2 7.69 -27.81 21.33
CA LYS A 2 6.37 -27.83 20.66
C LYS A 2 5.44 -26.68 21.09
N CYS A 3 6.00 -25.51 21.45
CA CYS A 3 5.21 -24.40 22.00
C CYS A 3 5.15 -23.15 21.12
N LYS A 4 5.90 -23.05 20.01
CA LYS A 4 5.83 -21.87 19.12
C LYS A 4 4.64 -21.92 18.14
N ASN A 5 4.34 -23.09 17.57
CA ASN A 5 3.29 -23.21 16.55
C ASN A 5 1.84 -23.13 17.08
N PHE A 6 1.64 -23.21 18.40
CA PHE A 6 0.29 -23.17 18.99
C PHE A 6 -0.17 -21.71 19.21
N LEU A 7 0.75 -20.81 19.57
CA LEU A 7 0.46 -19.39 19.78
C LEU A 7 0.21 -18.67 18.46
N ASP A 8 0.98 -18.97 17.40
CA ASP A 8 0.80 -18.37 16.08
C ASP A 8 -0.53 -18.80 15.42
N ASN A 9 -0.94 -20.05 15.62
CA ASN A 9 -2.23 -20.54 15.13
C ASN A 9 -3.41 -19.98 15.95
N CYS A 10 -3.27 -19.82 17.26
CA CYS A 10 -4.29 -19.16 18.08
C CYS A 10 -4.46 -17.67 17.70
N PHE A 11 -3.38 -16.94 17.40
CA PHE A 11 -3.48 -15.56 16.93
C PHE A 11 -4.16 -15.45 15.57
N ARG A 12 -3.83 -16.37 14.66
CA ARG A 12 -4.45 -16.44 13.32
C ARG A 12 -5.93 -16.78 13.42
N LEU A 13 -6.32 -17.75 14.25
CA LEU A 13 -7.72 -18.14 14.47
C LEU A 13 -8.53 -17.06 15.20
N CYS A 14 -7.98 -16.40 16.22
CA CYS A 14 -8.65 -15.26 16.87
C CYS A 14 -8.78 -14.05 15.94
N TYR A 15 -7.81 -13.79 15.07
CA TYR A 15 -7.92 -12.72 14.07
C TYR A 15 -9.07 -13.03 13.09
N ILE A 16 -9.16 -14.27 12.60
CA ILE A 16 -10.19 -14.75 11.67
C ILE A 16 -11.60 -14.65 12.29
N GLU A 17 -11.78 -15.08 13.54
CA GLU A 17 -13.08 -14.96 14.24
C GLU A 17 -13.46 -13.48 14.50
N SER A 18 -12.48 -12.59 14.65
CA SER A 18 -12.72 -11.16 14.85
C SER A 18 -13.04 -10.38 13.56
N VAL A 19 -12.63 -10.89 12.39
CA VAL A 19 -12.87 -10.30 11.07
C VAL A 19 -14.23 -10.75 10.54
N ALA A 20 -14.58 -12.03 10.69
CA ALA A 20 -15.88 -12.58 10.27
C ALA A 20 -17.10 -11.96 10.99
N ASN A 21 -16.88 -11.25 12.10
CA ASN A 21 -17.95 -10.70 12.94
C ASN A 21 -17.98 -9.16 12.98
N ARG A 22 -17.19 -8.47 12.15
CA ARG A 22 -17.13 -7.01 12.10
C ARG A 22 -17.44 -6.50 10.70
N ASN A 23 -18.73 -6.51 10.38
CA ASN A 23 -19.29 -5.57 9.41
C ASN A 23 -18.72 -4.18 9.68
N ASN A 24 -17.99 -3.63 8.71
CA ASN A 24 -17.65 -2.22 8.50
C ASN A 24 -18.13 -1.26 9.61
N GLN A 25 -17.41 -1.21 10.73
CA GLN A 25 -17.53 -0.08 11.65
C GLN A 25 -16.35 0.85 11.36
N PRO A 26 -16.59 1.95 10.59
CA PRO A 26 -15.56 2.93 10.32
C PRO A 26 -15.09 3.59 11.62
N ILE A 27 -13.95 4.26 11.53
CA ILE A 27 -13.32 4.98 12.64
C ILE A 27 -14.33 6.01 13.19
N THR A 28 -14.98 5.71 14.33
CA THR A 28 -15.91 6.64 15.01
C THR A 28 -15.20 7.60 15.96
N LYS A 29 -13.87 7.75 15.83
CA LYS A 29 -13.05 8.58 16.73
C LYS A 29 -12.15 9.59 16.01
N GLY A 30 -12.52 10.02 14.82
CA GLY A 30 -11.93 11.21 14.21
C GLY A 30 -12.58 12.48 14.76
N GLY A 31 -11.82 13.33 15.46
CA GLY A 31 -12.19 14.75 15.57
C GLY A 31 -12.33 15.38 14.17
N SER A 32 -12.95 16.55 14.06
CA SER A 32 -13.20 17.23 12.76
C SER A 32 -11.98 17.22 11.83
N ASP A 33 -10.79 17.43 12.39
CA ASP A 33 -9.49 17.41 11.69
C ASP A 33 -9.21 16.14 10.85
N MET A 34 -9.51 14.93 11.38
CA MET A 34 -9.25 13.70 10.62
C MET A 34 -10.24 13.53 9.46
N LYS A 35 -11.49 13.94 9.67
CA LYS A 35 -12.50 13.91 8.63
C LYS A 35 -12.14 14.86 7.50
N ASP A 36 -11.68 16.07 7.84
CA ASP A 36 -11.22 17.06 6.89
C ASP A 36 -10.01 16.55 6.07
N LYS A 37 -9.02 15.91 6.73
CA LYS A 37 -7.89 15.25 6.06
C LYS A 37 -8.34 14.16 5.07
N ILE A 38 -9.25 13.29 5.50
CA ILE A 38 -9.77 12.20 4.65
C ILE A 38 -10.48 12.77 3.43
N ASP A 39 -11.32 13.79 3.61
CA ASP A 39 -12.08 14.39 2.52
C ASP A 39 -11.14 15.01 1.47
N VAL A 40 -10.06 15.68 1.90
CA VAL A 40 -9.01 16.17 0.99
C VAL A 40 -8.31 15.03 0.24
N LEU A 41 -8.03 13.91 0.91
CA LEU A 41 -7.39 12.76 0.28
C LEU A 41 -8.33 12.05 -0.71
N LYS A 42 -9.65 11.98 -0.45
CA LYS A 42 -10.65 11.34 -1.33
C LYS A 42 -10.77 12.00 -2.71
N ASP A 43 -10.39 13.27 -2.83
CA ASP A 43 -10.38 13.97 -4.12
C ASP A 43 -9.21 13.53 -5.02
N ARG A 44 -8.12 13.02 -4.45
CA ARG A 44 -6.91 12.62 -5.17
C ARG A 44 -6.73 11.10 -5.25
N PHE A 45 -7.08 10.38 -4.19
CA PHE A 45 -6.70 8.99 -3.99
C PHE A 45 -7.89 8.08 -3.72
N GLY A 46 -7.68 6.78 -3.91
CA GLY A 46 -8.62 5.77 -3.44
C GLY A 46 -8.40 5.52 -1.95
N ILE A 47 -9.49 5.39 -1.18
CA ILE A 47 -9.41 5.21 0.27
C ILE A 47 -10.22 3.99 0.69
N LEU A 48 -9.65 3.23 1.64
CA LEU A 48 -10.36 2.24 2.43
C LEU A 48 -10.17 2.55 3.92
N GLU A 49 -11.26 2.86 4.61
CA GLU A 49 -11.28 3.05 6.06
C GLU A 49 -11.45 1.69 6.74
N THR A 50 -10.56 1.36 7.67
CA THR A 50 -10.63 0.15 8.51
C THR A 50 -10.91 0.54 9.96
N TRP A 51 -11.06 -0.44 10.85
CA TRP A 51 -11.38 -0.18 12.26
C TRP A 51 -10.29 0.59 13.03
N ASN A 52 -9.02 0.58 12.56
CA ASN A 52 -7.90 1.27 13.22
C ASN A 52 -6.91 1.98 12.28
N ARG A 53 -7.12 1.90 10.96
CA ARG A 53 -6.22 2.48 9.95
C ARG A 53 -7.00 2.98 8.75
N ILE A 54 -6.42 3.92 8.02
CA ILE A 54 -6.91 4.41 6.73
C ILE A 54 -5.89 4.00 5.67
N LEU A 55 -6.31 3.24 4.67
CA LEU A 55 -5.46 2.83 3.56
C LEU A 55 -5.70 3.74 2.37
N VAL A 56 -4.65 4.36 1.85
CA VAL A 56 -4.71 5.31 0.73
C VAL A 56 -3.97 4.73 -0.46
N ASN A 57 -4.70 4.37 -1.51
CA ASN A 57 -4.11 3.93 -2.76
C ASN A 57 -3.67 5.12 -3.60
N THR A 58 -2.35 5.22 -3.83
CA THR A 58 -1.73 6.28 -4.62
C THR A 58 -1.39 5.85 -6.06
N THR A 59 -1.80 4.64 -6.45
CA THR A 59 -1.46 4.01 -7.73
C THR A 59 -2.61 4.10 -8.74
N PRO A 60 -2.34 4.00 -10.06
CA PRO A 60 -3.37 4.16 -11.10
C PRO A 60 -4.32 2.96 -11.21
N HIS A 61 -4.09 1.90 -10.46
CA HIS A 61 -4.89 0.68 -10.51
C HIS A 61 -5.58 0.45 -9.19
N LYS A 62 -6.78 -0.12 -9.23
CA LYS A 62 -7.44 -0.59 -8.02
C LYS A 62 -6.63 -1.72 -7.39
N ILE A 63 -6.69 -1.82 -6.07
CA ILE A 63 -6.00 -2.86 -5.32
C ILE A 63 -7.05 -3.78 -4.71
N ASN A 64 -6.94 -5.07 -5.01
CA ASN A 64 -7.78 -6.10 -4.42
C ASN A 64 -6.98 -6.82 -3.35
N ILE A 65 -7.35 -6.67 -2.08
CA ILE A 65 -6.78 -7.46 -0.99
C ILE A 65 -7.65 -8.69 -0.78
N MET A 66 -7.11 -9.86 -1.12
CA MET A 66 -7.81 -11.13 -1.13
C MET A 66 -7.60 -11.86 0.20
N LEU A 67 -8.64 -11.90 1.04
CA LEU A 67 -8.61 -12.45 2.40
C LEU A 67 -9.60 -13.60 2.51
N GLN A 68 -9.13 -14.85 2.60
CA GLN A 68 -9.93 -16.03 2.95
C GLN A 68 -11.36 -16.09 2.36
N GLY A 69 -11.50 -15.80 1.06
CA GLY A 69 -12.79 -15.83 0.34
C GLY A 69 -13.48 -14.48 0.17
N GLU A 70 -12.98 -13.43 0.82
CA GLU A 70 -13.39 -12.05 0.64
C GLU A 70 -12.38 -11.24 -0.19
N ILE A 71 -12.87 -10.20 -0.85
CA ILE A 71 -12.05 -9.24 -1.60
C ILE A 71 -12.35 -7.85 -1.06
N LEU A 72 -11.36 -7.21 -0.44
CA LEU A 72 -11.41 -5.80 -0.09
C LEU A 72 -10.84 -5.00 -1.26
N GLU A 73 -11.68 -4.22 -1.93
CA GLU A 73 -11.27 -3.36 -3.03
C GLU A 73 -10.93 -1.96 -2.51
N ILE A 74 -9.74 -1.48 -2.86
CA ILE A 74 -9.31 -0.08 -2.67
C ILE A 74 -9.31 0.57 -4.06
N PRO A 75 -10.11 1.62 -4.29
CA PRO A 75 -10.19 2.29 -5.59
C PRO A 75 -8.83 2.77 -6.09
N ALA A 76 -8.69 2.91 -7.40
CA ALA A 76 -7.51 3.57 -7.99
C ALA A 76 -7.42 5.03 -7.54
N ALA A 77 -6.20 5.58 -7.54
CA ALA A 77 -6.03 7.01 -7.39
C ALA A 77 -6.63 7.76 -8.60
N LYS A 78 -7.39 8.82 -8.31
CA LYS A 78 -7.86 9.77 -9.34
C LYS A 78 -6.68 10.57 -9.91
N GLN A 79 -5.70 10.88 -9.05
CA GLN A 79 -4.45 11.54 -9.37
C GLN A 79 -3.29 10.68 -8.81
N PRO A 80 -2.86 9.64 -9.54
CA PRO A 80 -1.81 8.74 -9.07
C PRO A 80 -0.46 9.45 -8.97
N LEU A 81 0.40 8.99 -8.05
CA LEU A 81 1.77 9.48 -7.96
C LEU A 81 2.52 9.18 -9.26
N ARG A 82 3.24 10.17 -9.76
CA ARG A 82 4.08 10.06 -10.96
C ARG A 82 5.55 10.16 -10.61
N LEU A 83 6.32 9.31 -11.27
CA LEU A 83 7.78 9.34 -11.20
C LEU A 83 8.31 9.83 -12.54
N ARG A 84 9.20 10.81 -12.46
CA ARG A 84 10.04 11.22 -13.58
C ARG A 84 11.28 10.35 -13.59
N GLU A 85 11.55 9.74 -14.73
CA GLU A 85 12.78 9.00 -14.97
C GLU A 85 13.72 9.85 -15.81
N GLU A 86 14.95 10.02 -15.35
CA GLU A 86 16.05 10.54 -16.16
C GLU A 86 17.03 9.41 -16.46
N ALA A 87 17.37 9.24 -17.73
CA ALA A 87 18.32 8.22 -18.17
C ALA A 87 19.59 8.88 -18.72
N ARG A 88 20.73 8.46 -18.20
CA ARG A 88 22.05 8.93 -18.64
C ARG A 88 22.82 7.78 -19.27
N PHE A 89 23.28 7.96 -20.50
CA PHE A 89 24.16 6.99 -21.15
C PHE A 89 25.49 6.88 -20.39
N ILE A 90 25.92 5.66 -20.07
CA ILE A 90 27.14 5.39 -19.29
C ILE A 90 28.17 4.54 -20.03
N GLY A 91 27.84 3.99 -21.20
CA GLY A 91 28.79 3.22 -22.00
C GLY A 91 28.14 2.16 -22.87
N ILE A 92 28.94 1.20 -23.34
CA ILE A 92 28.49 0.12 -24.23
C ILE A 92 29.02 -1.22 -23.69
N ALA A 93 28.15 -2.23 -23.56
CA ALA A 93 28.54 -3.62 -23.37
C ALA A 93 28.49 -4.33 -24.73
N GLY A 94 29.65 -4.49 -25.38
CA GLY A 94 29.73 -5.01 -26.75
C GLY A 94 29.13 -4.03 -27.76
N HIS A 95 27.90 -4.29 -28.21
CA HIS A 95 27.12 -3.41 -29.09
C HIS A 95 25.83 -2.87 -28.44
N ILE A 96 25.65 -3.11 -27.14
CA ILE A 96 24.43 -2.75 -26.40
C ILE A 96 24.70 -1.48 -25.57
N PRO A 97 23.94 -0.38 -25.77
CA PRO A 97 24.11 0.83 -24.98
C PRO A 97 23.64 0.61 -23.53
N LEU A 98 24.43 1.10 -22.58
CA LEU A 98 24.13 1.06 -21.15
C LEU A 98 23.70 2.44 -20.68
N TYR A 99 22.66 2.46 -19.85
CA TYR A 99 22.12 3.67 -19.23
C TYR A 99 22.02 3.48 -17.72
N GLU A 100 22.32 4.54 -17.00
CA GLU A 100 21.97 4.69 -15.59
C GLU A 100 20.67 5.48 -15.49
N LYS A 101 19.78 5.06 -14.58
CA LYS A 101 18.47 5.68 -14.37
C LYS A 101 18.40 6.31 -12.99
N GLU A 102 17.93 7.55 -12.94
CA GLU A 102 17.57 8.23 -11.71
C GLU A 102 16.06 8.53 -11.71
N PHE A 103 15.43 8.34 -10.55
CA PHE A 103 13.99 8.46 -10.39
C PHE A 103 13.67 9.58 -9.41
N PHE A 104 12.75 10.45 -9.82
CA PHE A 104 12.29 11.59 -9.04
C PHE A 104 10.77 11.53 -8.90
N LEU A 105 10.25 11.86 -7.73
CA LEU A 105 8.82 12.03 -7.56
C LEU A 105 8.40 13.39 -8.15
N GLU A 106 7.46 13.39 -9.09
CA GLU A 106 6.98 14.63 -9.73
C GLU A 106 6.11 15.44 -8.77
N ASP A 107 5.25 14.75 -8.02
CA ASP A 107 4.35 15.34 -7.04
C ASP A 107 4.86 15.09 -5.62
N SER A 108 4.61 16.00 -4.68
CA SER A 108 4.89 15.70 -3.28
C SER A 108 3.98 14.56 -2.78
N LEU A 109 4.56 13.66 -1.97
CA LEU A 109 3.75 12.76 -1.15
C LEU A 109 2.88 13.61 -0.21
N PRO A 110 1.66 13.16 0.09
CA PRO A 110 0.92 13.72 1.22
C PRO A 110 1.78 13.67 2.50
N PRO A 111 1.59 14.66 3.40
CA PRO A 111 2.31 14.69 4.67
C PRO A 111 1.99 13.43 5.48
N GLU A 112 2.96 12.99 6.29
CA GLU A 112 2.72 11.90 7.24
C GLU A 112 1.62 12.31 8.22
N ASP A 113 0.80 11.34 8.61
CA ASP A 113 -0.17 11.57 9.66
C ASP A 113 0.49 11.43 11.04
N GLU A 114 0.35 12.46 11.87
CA GLU A 114 0.97 12.53 13.19
C GLU A 114 0.50 11.42 14.16
N LYS A 115 -0.63 10.76 13.87
CA LYS A 115 -1.18 9.67 14.70
C LYS A 115 -0.86 8.28 14.15
N ASP A 116 -0.06 8.22 13.08
CA ASP A 116 0.23 7.00 12.33
C ASP A 116 -1.05 6.29 11.83
N GLU A 117 -2.19 6.96 11.68
CA GLU A 117 -3.45 6.28 11.33
C GLU A 117 -3.57 6.00 9.83
N ILE A 118 -2.83 6.74 8.99
CA ILE A 118 -2.88 6.64 7.53
C ILE A 118 -1.69 5.83 7.01
N LEU A 119 -1.94 4.88 6.12
CA LEU A 119 -0.91 4.19 5.35
C LEU A 119 -1.11 4.46 3.85
N TYR A 120 -0.04 4.86 3.17
CA TYR A 120 -0.05 5.10 1.73
C TYR A 120 0.47 3.88 0.99
N ILE A 121 -0.38 3.29 0.15
CA ILE A 121 0.02 2.22 -0.75
C ILE A 121 0.65 2.85 -1.98
N VAL A 122 1.95 2.61 -2.16
CA VAL A 122 2.78 3.25 -3.19
C VAL A 122 3.45 2.20 -4.09
N PRO A 123 3.95 2.58 -5.28
CA PRO A 123 4.84 1.72 -6.05
C PRO A 123 6.12 1.38 -5.27
N VAL A 124 6.66 0.18 -5.46
CA VAL A 124 7.83 -0.32 -4.71
C VAL A 124 9.04 0.61 -4.77
N ILE A 125 9.27 1.25 -5.92
CA ILE A 125 10.37 2.19 -6.10
C ILE A 125 10.19 3.46 -5.25
N VAL A 126 8.95 3.95 -5.08
CA VAL A 126 8.65 5.08 -4.19
C VAL A 126 8.93 4.68 -2.75
N ALA A 127 8.47 3.49 -2.32
CA ALA A 127 8.78 3.00 -0.98
C ALA A 127 10.30 2.94 -0.71
N HIS A 128 11.10 2.43 -1.66
CA HIS A 128 12.56 2.41 -1.52
C HIS A 128 13.21 3.80 -1.50
N LEU A 129 12.73 4.75 -2.31
CA LEU A 129 13.23 6.13 -2.35
C LEU A 129 13.07 6.81 -0.98
N PHE A 130 11.97 6.54 -0.28
CA PHE A 130 11.61 7.23 0.96
C PHE A 130 11.75 6.39 2.24
N ARG A 131 12.20 5.12 2.18
CA ARG A 131 12.26 4.20 3.34
C ARG A 131 13.03 4.72 4.57
N LYS A 132 13.97 5.66 4.37
CA LYS A 132 14.75 6.25 5.47
C LYS A 132 14.05 7.43 6.16
N THR A 133 13.10 8.05 5.48
CA THR A 133 12.43 9.28 5.93
C THR A 133 10.95 9.11 6.16
N ARG A 134 10.34 8.04 5.62
CA ARG A 134 8.91 7.76 5.71
C ARG A 134 8.64 6.42 6.35
N ARG A 135 7.67 6.36 7.27
CA ARG A 135 7.28 5.12 7.99
C ARG A 135 5.85 4.67 7.73
N ASP A 136 5.12 5.42 6.92
CA ASP A 136 3.71 5.20 6.59
C ASP A 136 3.49 4.65 5.17
N LEU A 137 4.58 4.32 4.45
CA LEU A 137 4.53 3.80 3.09
C LEU A 137 4.52 2.27 3.09
N VAL A 138 3.55 1.70 2.38
CA VAL A 138 3.41 0.25 2.21
C VAL A 138 3.26 -0.14 0.74
N ILE A 139 3.55 -1.39 0.44
CA ILE A 139 3.43 -1.98 -0.90
C ILE A 139 2.53 -3.21 -0.86
N PRO A 140 1.84 -3.57 -1.97
CA PRO A 140 1.19 -4.88 -2.09
C PRO A 140 2.17 -6.03 -1.84
N HIS A 141 1.76 -7.02 -1.04
CA HIS A 141 2.57 -8.18 -0.67
C HIS A 141 1.79 -9.49 -0.87
N GLU A 142 2.51 -10.58 -1.17
CA GLU A 142 1.92 -11.87 -1.57
C GLU A 142 0.95 -11.70 -2.75
N LEU A 143 1.49 -11.34 -3.92
CA LEU A 143 0.72 -11.07 -5.13
C LEU A 143 -0.02 -12.32 -5.61
N VAL A 144 -1.32 -12.18 -5.87
CA VAL A 144 -2.17 -13.23 -6.44
C VAL A 144 -2.28 -13.03 -7.94
N ARG A 145 -2.07 -14.09 -8.72
CA ARG A 145 -2.11 -14.07 -10.18
C ARG A 145 -3.19 -14.99 -10.73
N ASP A 146 -3.79 -14.62 -11.86
CA ASP A 146 -4.67 -15.49 -12.61
C ASP A 146 -3.90 -16.57 -13.39
N VAL A 147 -4.64 -17.42 -14.11
CA VAL A 147 -4.08 -18.48 -14.96
C VAL A 147 -3.19 -17.97 -16.10
N ASN A 148 -3.34 -16.70 -16.49
CA ASN A 148 -2.54 -16.06 -17.52
C ASN A 148 -1.32 -15.32 -16.93
N GLY A 149 -1.13 -15.36 -15.61
CA GLY A 149 -0.05 -14.68 -14.90
C GLY A 149 -0.32 -13.21 -14.58
N ASN A 150 -1.51 -12.67 -14.88
CA ASN A 150 -1.86 -11.29 -14.55
C ASN A 150 -2.07 -11.14 -13.05
N ILE A 151 -1.59 -10.04 -12.46
CA ILE A 151 -1.86 -9.73 -11.06
C ILE A 151 -3.33 -9.36 -10.90
N ILE A 152 -4.07 -10.12 -10.08
CA ILE A 152 -5.49 -9.87 -9.79
C ILE A 152 -5.73 -9.34 -8.38
N GLY A 153 -4.70 -9.34 -7.53
CA GLY A 153 -4.75 -8.85 -6.16
C GLY A 153 -3.50 -9.16 -5.36
N CYS A 154 -3.58 -9.00 -4.05
CA CYS A 154 -2.54 -9.35 -3.09
C CYS A 154 -3.17 -9.91 -1.80
N GLN A 155 -2.40 -10.66 -0.99
CA GLN A 155 -2.91 -11.19 0.30
C GLN A 155 -2.55 -10.31 1.49
N GLY A 156 -1.73 -9.27 1.28
CA GLY A 156 -1.37 -8.34 2.33
C GLY A 156 -0.65 -7.10 1.82
N LEU A 157 -0.13 -6.33 2.76
CA LEU A 157 0.70 -5.15 2.54
C LEU A 157 2.00 -5.32 3.32
N ALA A 158 3.11 -4.75 2.82
CA ALA A 158 4.41 -4.81 3.47
C ALA A 158 5.07 -3.43 3.56
N PHE A 159 5.80 -3.20 4.64
CA PHE A 159 6.80 -2.13 4.72
C PHE A 159 8.09 -2.58 4.03
N VAL A 160 8.83 -1.61 3.50
CA VAL A 160 10.12 -1.84 2.86
C VAL A 160 11.21 -1.34 3.81
N ASP A 161 12.16 -2.22 4.14
CA ASP A 161 13.36 -1.93 4.96
C ASP A 161 14.59 -1.65 4.07
#